data_AF-A0AAU6E1F5-F1
#
_entry.id   AF-A0AAU6E1F5-F1
#
_cell.length_a   1.000
_cell.length_b   1.000
_cell.length_c   1.000
_cell.angle_alpha   90.00
_cell.angle_beta   90.00
_cell.angle_gamma   90.00
#
_symmetry.space_group_name_H-M   'P 1'
#
loop_
_entity.id
_entity.type
_entity.pdbx_description
1 polymer ?
#
loop_
_entity_poly.entity_id
_entity_poly.type
_entity_poly.pdbx_seq_one_letter_code
_entity_poly.pdbx_strand_id
1 'polypeptide(L)'
;MFSRKKYSKKQQPPPARPADGPPVDQGDPVAQGAPANPAPARPDWGRITPTPNVDGPARDHLTAPKTRVVPQIPQIPRIDTGGDLGDIEGDVDFDTGFDDGIGPAIPPLTIPGRAFTSAEALSPRLLALDDETRYAMNHRRNMELYETLWAYYFDPGTGSPNPDARPDMLYGLMSGDMDNTTYLAKPVEITDILDFVRRAESTGNCLVLAQNGDDLAEGLQRADYIHVINMRHRFDPRSFNRRMRRLVFNVGSQKAALELARALTPLFEHPQIGPLLVKFKMIVGVLPLDEMVKNDKMVVYYLVGDDPGDRSDVIGDTLLTTVAKAMPEGLGGFAVSPFYSRVATFAAWAEEAEHHMPGKKETSFTDSRAEVVRSVIAQAESMPDAQTLATLVFQAMEEAGIPGDMPHRHY
;
A
#
# COMPACT_ATOMS: atom_id res chain seq x y z
N MET A 1 -58.73 29.80 -3.95
CA MET A 1 -59.38 28.81 -4.83
C MET A 1 -58.47 28.57 -6.03
N PHE A 2 -57.74 27.45 -6.08
CA PHE A 2 -57.00 27.04 -7.27
C PHE A 2 -57.22 25.55 -7.52
N SER A 3 -57.60 25.28 -8.77
CA SER A 3 -58.22 24.05 -9.26
C SER A 3 -57.17 22.96 -9.57
N ARG A 4 -57.47 21.73 -9.16
CA ARG A 4 -56.70 20.51 -9.41
C ARG A 4 -56.86 20.07 -10.87
N LYS A 5 -55.76 19.83 -11.59
CA LYS A 5 -55.73 19.00 -12.80
C LYS A 5 -55.10 17.63 -12.48
N LYS A 6 -55.86 16.57 -12.78
CA LYS A 6 -55.52 15.16 -12.62
C LYS A 6 -54.64 14.69 -13.78
N TYR A 7 -53.56 13.95 -13.49
CA TYR A 7 -52.84 13.14 -14.47
C TYR A 7 -53.33 11.69 -14.42
N SER A 8 -53.76 11.17 -15.57
CA SER A 8 -54.16 9.78 -15.79
C SER A 8 -52.94 8.96 -16.21
N LYS A 9 -52.63 7.90 -15.44
CA LYS A 9 -51.63 6.87 -15.79
C LYS A 9 -52.25 5.94 -16.84
N LYS A 10 -51.67 5.89 -18.05
CA LYS A 10 -51.92 4.81 -19.02
C LYS A 10 -51.07 3.60 -18.61
N GLN A 11 -51.74 2.48 -18.32
CA GLN A 11 -51.14 1.16 -18.12
C GLN A 11 -50.78 0.55 -19.49
N GLN A 12 -49.60 -0.05 -19.57
CA GLN A 12 -49.09 -0.78 -20.73
C GLN A 12 -49.47 -2.27 -20.55
N PRO A 13 -49.99 -2.96 -21.58
CA PRO A 13 -50.35 -4.37 -21.47
C PRO A 13 -49.09 -5.27 -21.48
N PRO A 14 -49.13 -6.44 -20.81
CA PRO A 14 -48.01 -7.38 -20.74
C PRO A 14 -47.77 -8.09 -22.09
N PRO A 15 -46.51 -8.46 -22.41
CA PRO A 15 -46.19 -9.18 -23.64
C PRO A 15 -46.71 -10.63 -23.63
N ALA A 16 -47.19 -11.06 -24.79
CA ALA A 16 -47.73 -12.39 -25.05
C ALA A 16 -46.65 -13.48 -25.01
N ARG A 17 -47.02 -14.65 -24.49
CA ARG A 17 -46.21 -15.89 -24.54
C ARG A 17 -46.17 -16.43 -25.98
N PRO A 18 -45.01 -16.84 -26.49
CA PRO A 18 -44.94 -17.62 -27.72
C PRO A 18 -45.39 -19.08 -27.49
N ALA A 19 -46.02 -19.61 -28.53
CA ALA A 19 -46.72 -20.88 -28.60
C ALA A 19 -45.81 -22.11 -28.72
N ASP A 20 -46.41 -23.25 -28.41
CA ASP A 20 -45.87 -24.60 -28.33
C ASP A 20 -45.09 -25.06 -29.58
N GLY A 21 -43.91 -25.65 -29.35
CA GLY A 21 -43.13 -26.39 -30.35
C GLY A 21 -43.42 -27.90 -30.30
N PRO A 22 -43.21 -28.62 -31.42
CA PRO A 22 -43.54 -30.05 -31.56
C PRO A 22 -42.58 -30.98 -30.79
N PRO A 23 -42.97 -32.26 -30.58
CA PRO A 23 -42.39 -33.13 -29.56
C PRO A 23 -41.02 -33.72 -29.94
N VAL A 24 -40.30 -34.04 -28.86
CA VAL A 24 -38.96 -34.62 -28.74
C VAL A 24 -38.91 -36.04 -29.33
N ASP A 25 -37.93 -36.30 -30.19
CA ASP A 25 -37.56 -37.64 -30.67
C ASP A 25 -36.61 -38.31 -29.67
N GLN A 26 -36.93 -39.55 -29.28
CA GLN A 26 -36.23 -40.34 -28.28
C GLN A 26 -35.10 -41.13 -28.95
N GLY A 27 -33.84 -40.78 -28.65
CA GLY A 27 -32.67 -41.58 -28.95
C GLY A 27 -32.25 -42.42 -27.74
N ASP A 28 -32.03 -43.72 -27.99
CA ASP A 28 -31.66 -44.78 -27.05
C ASP A 28 -30.29 -44.59 -26.34
N PRO A 29 -30.04 -45.33 -25.23
CA PRO A 29 -28.96 -45.05 -24.28
C PRO A 29 -27.63 -45.70 -24.68
N VAL A 30 -26.53 -44.94 -24.57
CA VAL A 30 -25.17 -45.49 -24.69
C VAL A 30 -24.44 -45.42 -23.36
N ALA A 31 -24.13 -46.63 -22.88
CA ALA A 31 -23.07 -47.11 -22.00
C ALA A 31 -22.32 -46.17 -21.04
N GLN A 32 -22.34 -46.63 -19.79
CA GLN A 32 -21.51 -46.29 -18.64
C GLN A 32 -20.00 -46.45 -18.91
N GLY A 33 -19.17 -45.62 -18.25
CA GLY A 33 -17.81 -46.01 -17.87
C GLY A 33 -16.73 -44.92 -17.94
N ALA A 34 -16.68 -44.04 -16.94
CA ALA A 34 -15.41 -43.40 -16.53
C ALA A 34 -15.49 -43.05 -15.03
N PRO A 35 -14.50 -43.42 -14.20
CA PRO A 35 -14.51 -43.09 -12.78
C PRO A 35 -14.32 -41.58 -12.59
N ALA A 36 -15.19 -40.99 -11.76
CA ALA A 36 -15.01 -39.63 -11.30
C ALA A 36 -13.70 -39.54 -10.52
N ASN A 37 -12.75 -38.73 -11.01
CA ASN A 37 -11.62 -38.28 -10.22
C ASN A 37 -12.18 -37.62 -8.94
N PRO A 38 -11.72 -38.01 -7.73
CA PRO A 38 -12.07 -37.27 -6.54
C PRO A 38 -11.59 -35.83 -6.72
N ALA A 39 -12.46 -34.87 -6.41
CA ALA A 39 -12.08 -33.47 -6.31
C ALA A 39 -10.81 -33.36 -5.45
N PRO A 40 -9.78 -32.57 -5.85
CA PRO A 40 -8.63 -32.36 -5.00
C PRO A 40 -9.12 -31.82 -3.66
N ALA A 41 -8.71 -32.49 -2.58
CA ALA A 41 -8.98 -32.03 -1.24
C ALA A 41 -8.49 -30.57 -1.13
N ARG A 42 -9.34 -29.68 -0.62
CA ARG A 42 -8.95 -28.31 -0.30
C ARG A 42 -7.70 -28.38 0.59
N PRO A 43 -6.63 -27.61 0.30
CA PRO A 43 -5.50 -27.52 1.21
C PRO A 43 -6.00 -27.04 2.57
N ASP A 44 -5.60 -27.75 3.63
CA ASP A 44 -5.86 -27.34 5.00
C ASP A 44 -4.93 -26.15 5.35
N TRP A 45 -5.39 -24.94 5.02
CA TRP A 45 -4.70 -23.67 5.28
C TRP A 45 -4.61 -23.33 6.78
N GLY A 46 -5.15 -24.17 7.68
CA GLY A 46 -5.12 -23.98 9.13
C GLY A 46 -3.75 -24.16 9.79
N ARG A 47 -2.68 -24.38 9.03
CA ARG A 47 -1.30 -24.60 9.52
C ARG A 47 -0.22 -23.86 8.71
N ILE A 48 -0.50 -22.65 8.24
CA ILE A 48 0.61 -21.72 7.98
C ILE A 48 1.18 -21.34 9.34
N THR A 49 2.22 -22.06 9.76
CA THR A 49 3.06 -21.59 10.86
C THR A 49 3.72 -20.32 10.34
N PRO A 50 3.56 -19.15 11.00
CA PRO A 50 4.29 -17.96 10.58
C PRO A 50 5.77 -18.32 10.56
N THR A 51 6.40 -18.29 9.38
CA THR A 51 7.84 -18.12 9.33
C THR A 51 8.14 -16.84 10.12
N PRO A 52 9.18 -16.83 10.99
CA PRO A 52 9.50 -15.63 11.76
C PRO A 52 9.51 -14.41 10.84
N ASN A 53 8.85 -13.33 11.26
CA ASN A 53 8.92 -12.05 10.58
C ASN A 53 10.39 -11.78 10.31
N VAL A 54 10.75 -11.72 9.03
CA VAL A 54 11.98 -11.03 8.65
C VAL A 54 11.57 -9.58 8.55
N ASP A 55 11.38 -8.95 9.71
CA ASP A 55 11.42 -7.51 9.84
C ASP A 55 12.84 -7.12 9.47
N GLY A 56 12.98 -6.69 8.22
CA GLY A 56 14.26 -6.45 7.61
C GLY A 56 14.08 -5.31 6.63
N PRO A 57 14.74 -4.15 6.81
CA PRO A 57 14.85 -3.21 5.72
C PRO A 57 15.44 -3.98 4.53
N ALA A 58 15.03 -3.67 3.30
CA ALA A 58 15.65 -4.18 2.07
C ALA A 58 17.17 -3.90 1.97
N ARG A 59 17.78 -3.36 3.03
CA ARG A 59 19.15 -2.92 3.22
C ARG A 59 20.13 -4.03 3.53
N ASP A 60 19.74 -5.07 4.27
CA ASP A 60 20.74 -5.98 4.86
C ASP A 60 21.34 -6.97 3.85
N HIS A 61 20.92 -6.92 2.59
CA HIS A 61 21.23 -7.95 1.61
C HIS A 61 22.03 -7.48 0.39
N LEU A 62 22.35 -6.18 0.28
CA LEU A 62 22.93 -5.62 -0.95
C LEU A 62 24.34 -4.99 -0.86
N THR A 63 25.01 -4.86 0.29
CA THR A 63 26.40 -4.34 0.30
C THR A 63 27.30 -4.81 1.44
N ALA A 64 28.59 -5.00 1.13
CA ALA A 64 29.67 -5.24 2.09
C ALA A 64 30.00 -3.97 2.91
N PRO A 65 30.44 -4.10 4.18
CA PRO A 65 30.70 -2.95 5.05
C PRO A 65 31.96 -2.20 4.62
N LYS A 66 31.81 -0.94 4.23
CA LYS A 66 32.93 0.03 4.19
C LYS A 66 32.89 0.87 5.46
N THR A 67 34.02 0.96 6.14
CA THR A 67 34.20 1.86 7.30
C THR A 67 33.99 3.30 6.84
N ARG A 68 32.88 3.92 7.25
CA ARG A 68 32.52 5.31 6.90
C ARG A 68 32.77 6.24 8.08
N VAL A 69 33.26 7.44 7.78
CA VAL A 69 33.35 8.54 8.74
C VAL A 69 31.94 9.07 8.96
N VAL A 70 31.42 8.92 10.18
CA VAL A 70 30.08 9.36 10.56
C VAL A 70 30.13 10.85 10.95
N PRO A 71 29.41 11.75 10.26
CA PRO A 71 29.25 13.13 10.70
C PRO A 71 28.53 13.13 12.05
N GLN A 72 29.02 13.92 13.01
CA GLN A 72 28.26 14.15 14.24
C GLN A 72 26.99 14.93 13.90
N ILE A 73 25.85 14.25 14.01
CA ILE A 73 24.54 14.87 13.88
C ILE A 73 24.25 15.58 15.21
N PRO A 74 23.98 16.91 15.20
CA PRO A 74 23.58 17.61 16.40
C PRO A 74 22.34 16.93 17.00
N GLN A 75 22.41 16.57 18.27
CA GLN A 75 21.26 16.10 19.03
C GLN A 75 20.19 17.19 18.97
N ILE A 76 19.01 16.85 18.46
CA ILE A 76 17.87 17.77 18.45
C ILE A 76 17.36 17.80 19.89
N PRO A 77 17.35 18.95 20.57
CA PRO A 77 16.65 19.05 21.85
C PRO A 77 15.18 18.74 21.55
N ARG A 78 14.70 17.57 21.99
CA ARG A 78 13.27 17.27 21.91
C ARG A 78 12.55 18.35 22.70
N ILE A 79 11.61 19.02 22.05
CA ILE A 79 10.68 19.87 22.79
C ILE A 79 9.91 18.91 23.69
N ASP A 80 10.11 19.01 25.00
CA ASP A 80 9.32 18.28 25.97
C ASP A 80 7.86 18.72 25.79
N THR A 81 7.10 17.90 25.05
CA THR A 81 5.69 18.18 24.75
C THR A 81 4.80 18.00 25.98
N GLY A 82 5.37 17.77 27.18
CA GLY A 82 4.62 17.66 28.44
C GLY A 82 3.71 16.43 28.50
N GLY A 83 3.87 15.49 27.57
CA GLY A 83 3.31 14.15 27.64
C GLY A 83 4.45 13.24 28.03
N ASP A 84 4.38 12.68 29.24
CA ASP A 84 5.24 11.61 29.74
C ASP A 84 5.11 10.43 28.77
N LEU A 85 5.98 10.39 27.76
CA LEU A 85 6.19 9.24 26.88
C LEU A 85 7.09 8.30 27.68
N GLY A 86 6.50 7.60 28.65
CA GLY A 86 7.22 6.72 29.57
C GLY A 86 8.18 5.80 28.81
N ASP A 87 9.37 5.58 29.38
CA ASP A 87 10.48 4.80 28.82
C ASP A 87 10.02 3.63 27.93
N ILE A 88 9.99 3.86 26.61
CA ILE A 88 9.74 2.83 25.62
C ILE A 88 11.10 2.22 25.26
N GLU A 89 11.65 1.43 26.19
CA GLU A 89 12.72 0.47 25.88
C GLU A 89 12.07 -0.82 25.38
N GLY A 90 11.95 -0.95 24.07
CA GLY A 90 11.47 -2.14 23.37
C GLY A 90 11.36 -1.83 21.89
N ASP A 91 11.66 -2.81 21.03
CA ASP A 91 11.44 -2.75 19.58
C ASP A 91 9.96 -2.42 19.30
N VAL A 92 9.61 -1.14 19.27
CA VAL A 92 8.28 -0.68 18.90
C VAL A 92 8.31 -0.43 17.41
N ASP A 93 7.88 -1.44 16.67
CA ASP A 93 7.31 -1.22 15.35
C ASP A 93 6.12 -0.26 15.52
N PHE A 94 6.35 1.03 15.26
CA PHE A 94 5.35 2.10 15.26
C PHE A 94 4.30 1.96 14.12
N ASP A 95 4.12 0.75 13.61
CA ASP A 95 2.93 0.32 12.90
C ASP A 95 1.83 -0.20 13.85
N THR A 96 2.12 -0.42 15.15
CA THR A 96 1.11 -0.86 16.13
C THR A 96 1.05 -0.01 17.41
N GLY A 97 -0.11 0.63 17.62
CA GLY A 97 -0.58 1.00 18.96
C GLY A 97 0.01 2.28 19.56
N PHE A 98 -0.69 3.40 19.38
CA PHE A 98 -0.64 4.45 20.40
C PHE A 98 -1.16 3.86 21.71
N ASP A 99 -0.31 3.82 22.73
CA ASP A 99 -0.72 3.49 24.09
C ASP A 99 -1.67 4.59 24.59
N ASP A 100 -2.79 4.20 25.18
CA ASP A 100 -3.93 5.08 25.51
C ASP A 100 -3.66 6.01 26.72
N GLY A 101 -2.41 6.07 27.17
CA GLY A 101 -1.98 6.84 28.33
C GLY A 101 -1.33 8.17 27.95
N ILE A 102 -1.77 9.24 28.59
CA ILE A 102 -1.02 10.50 28.73
C ILE A 102 -1.15 11.46 27.54
N GLY A 103 -2.31 12.11 27.52
CA GLY A 103 -2.61 13.36 26.83
C GLY A 103 -3.98 13.85 27.29
N PRO A 104 -4.30 15.16 27.31
CA PRO A 104 -5.65 15.61 27.57
C PRO A 104 -6.60 14.90 26.59
N ALA A 105 -7.69 14.33 27.11
CA ALA A 105 -8.61 13.50 26.35
C ALA A 105 -9.21 14.28 25.16
N ILE A 106 -8.61 14.12 23.98
CA ILE A 106 -9.23 14.50 22.72
C ILE A 106 -10.30 13.44 22.48
N PRO A 107 -11.59 13.82 22.34
CA PRO A 107 -12.65 12.84 22.17
C PRO A 107 -12.34 11.97 20.95
N PRO A 108 -12.38 10.63 21.06
CA PRO A 108 -12.19 9.76 19.92
C PRO A 108 -13.21 10.15 18.85
N LEU A 109 -12.75 10.26 17.61
CA LEU A 109 -13.59 10.61 16.47
C LEU A 109 -14.65 9.51 16.30
N THR A 110 -15.83 9.72 16.90
CA THR A 110 -16.95 8.80 16.80
C THR A 110 -17.76 9.23 15.59
N ILE A 111 -17.58 8.54 14.48
CA ILE A 111 -18.40 8.76 13.29
C ILE A 111 -19.62 7.85 13.40
N PRO A 112 -20.84 8.39 13.53
CA PRO A 112 -22.04 7.59 13.66
C PRO A 112 -22.50 7.04 12.30
N GLY A 113 -22.70 5.72 12.25
CA GLY A 113 -23.68 5.09 11.36
C GLY A 113 -23.14 4.45 10.08
N ARG A 114 -23.17 3.10 10.08
CA ARG A 114 -22.94 2.16 8.96
C ARG A 114 -21.47 1.80 8.72
N ALA A 115 -21.21 0.49 8.64
CA ALA A 115 -19.89 -0.04 8.32
C ALA A 115 -19.52 0.37 6.88
N PHE A 116 -18.59 1.30 6.76
CA PHE A 116 -17.97 1.64 5.49
C PHE A 116 -16.85 0.64 5.21
N THR A 117 -16.87 0.02 4.03
CA THR A 117 -15.75 -0.79 3.54
C THR A 117 -15.13 -0.05 2.36
N SER A 118 -13.82 0.17 2.41
CA SER A 118 -12.98 0.74 1.33
C SER A 118 -13.25 0.15 -0.07
N ALA A 119 -13.80 -1.07 -0.13
CA ALA A 119 -14.15 -1.79 -1.34
C ALA A 119 -15.00 -0.97 -2.33
N GLU A 120 -15.91 -0.10 -1.85
CA GLU A 120 -16.82 0.66 -2.71
C GLU A 120 -16.28 2.03 -3.16
N ALA A 121 -15.22 2.55 -2.52
CA ALA A 121 -14.64 3.82 -2.91
C ALA A 121 -13.80 3.68 -4.19
N LEU A 122 -13.99 4.60 -5.14
CA LEU A 122 -13.19 4.72 -6.36
C LEU A 122 -11.74 5.06 -6.02
N SER A 123 -10.86 4.86 -6.99
CA SER A 123 -9.48 5.33 -6.87
C SER A 123 -9.42 6.85 -6.87
N PRO A 124 -8.52 7.46 -6.08
CA PRO A 124 -8.24 8.88 -6.22
C PRO A 124 -7.57 9.14 -7.58
N ARG A 125 -7.72 10.35 -8.14
CA ARG A 125 -7.25 10.70 -9.49
C ARG A 125 -6.74 12.13 -9.53
N LEU A 126 -5.55 12.31 -10.11
CA LEU A 126 -4.98 13.64 -10.32
C LEU A 126 -5.28 14.19 -11.73
N LEU A 127 -5.31 13.32 -12.75
CA LEU A 127 -5.57 13.63 -14.15
C LEU A 127 -6.08 12.37 -14.87
N ALA A 128 -7.17 12.52 -15.65
CA ALA A 128 -7.74 11.72 -16.76
C ALA A 128 -7.20 10.32 -17.19
N LEU A 129 -6.59 9.51 -16.32
CA LEU A 129 -6.47 8.07 -16.59
C LEU A 129 -7.86 7.47 -16.39
N ASP A 130 -8.51 7.09 -17.49
CA ASP A 130 -9.67 6.23 -17.40
C ASP A 130 -9.28 4.89 -16.75
N ASP A 131 -10.28 4.23 -16.18
CA ASP A 131 -10.05 3.01 -15.40
C ASP A 131 -9.45 1.91 -16.26
N GLU A 132 -9.85 1.78 -17.53
CA GLU A 132 -9.36 0.77 -18.46
C GLU A 132 -7.86 0.91 -18.73
N THR A 133 -7.41 2.12 -19.06
CA THR A 133 -5.99 2.44 -19.27
C THR A 133 -5.20 2.15 -18.01
N ARG A 134 -5.71 2.55 -16.84
CA ARG A 134 -5.07 2.26 -15.56
C ARG A 134 -4.94 0.77 -15.29
N TYR A 135 -6.01 0.00 -15.50
CA TYR A 135 -5.98 -1.46 -15.34
C TYR A 135 -4.97 -2.11 -16.28
N ALA A 136 -4.96 -1.72 -17.56
CA ALA A 136 -4.00 -2.22 -18.54
C ALA A 136 -2.55 -1.91 -18.15
N MET A 137 -2.27 -0.69 -17.68
CA MET A 137 -0.92 -0.31 -17.21
C MET A 137 -0.51 -1.07 -15.96
N ASN A 138 -1.41 -1.24 -14.99
CA ASN A 138 -1.15 -1.98 -13.76
C ASN A 138 -0.89 -3.47 -14.09
N HIS A 139 -1.70 -4.06 -14.95
CA HIS A 139 -1.57 -5.45 -15.37
C HIS A 139 -0.24 -5.68 -16.09
N ARG A 140 0.11 -4.84 -17.08
CA ARG A 140 1.39 -4.93 -17.79
C ARG A 140 2.57 -4.90 -16.82
N ARG A 141 2.61 -3.95 -15.89
CA ARG A 141 3.68 -3.85 -14.89
C ARG A 141 3.74 -5.06 -13.96
N ASN A 142 2.59 -5.61 -13.56
CA ASN A 142 2.57 -6.83 -12.76
C ASN A 142 3.11 -8.03 -13.57
N MET A 143 2.83 -8.10 -14.87
CA MET A 143 3.41 -9.11 -15.76
C MET A 143 4.92 -8.95 -15.94
N GLU A 144 5.43 -7.72 -16.08
CA GLU A 144 6.87 -7.44 -16.10
C GLU A 144 7.57 -7.91 -14.80
N LEU A 145 6.91 -7.75 -13.65
CA LEU A 145 7.38 -8.36 -12.40
C LEU A 145 7.42 -9.89 -12.53
N TYR A 146 6.34 -10.55 -12.97
CA TYR A 146 6.31 -12.00 -13.05
C TYR A 146 7.35 -12.57 -14.03
N GLU A 147 7.63 -11.88 -15.13
CA GLU A 147 8.73 -12.21 -16.04
C GLU A 147 10.08 -12.12 -15.32
N THR A 148 10.30 -11.06 -14.55
CA THR A 148 11.52 -10.86 -13.75
C THR A 148 11.67 -11.95 -12.69
N LEU A 149 10.59 -12.24 -11.95
CA LEU A 149 10.60 -13.28 -10.92
C LEU A 149 10.80 -14.66 -11.51
N TRP A 150 10.14 -14.97 -12.63
CA TRP A 150 10.30 -16.26 -13.30
C TRP A 150 11.74 -16.46 -13.76
N ALA A 151 12.32 -15.46 -14.45
CA ALA A 151 13.70 -15.53 -14.92
C ALA A 151 14.73 -15.59 -13.78
N TYR A 152 14.39 -15.10 -12.59
CA TYR A 152 15.27 -15.16 -11.42
C TYR A 152 15.17 -16.49 -10.68
N TYR A 153 13.94 -16.97 -10.42
CA TYR A 153 13.68 -18.13 -9.57
C TYR A 153 13.61 -19.47 -10.33
N PHE A 154 13.53 -19.46 -11.65
CA PHE A 154 13.42 -20.68 -12.46
C PHE A 154 14.38 -20.66 -13.65
N ASP A 155 14.82 -21.83 -14.07
CA ASP A 155 15.66 -22.02 -15.24
C ASP A 155 14.85 -21.83 -16.53
N PRO A 156 15.24 -20.93 -17.45
CA PRO A 156 14.42 -20.63 -18.64
C PRO A 156 14.28 -21.78 -19.65
N GLY A 157 15.16 -22.79 -19.61
CA GLY A 157 15.14 -23.91 -20.53
C GLY A 157 14.29 -25.09 -20.05
N THR A 158 14.18 -25.26 -18.73
CA THR A 158 13.56 -26.43 -18.09
C THR A 158 12.36 -26.07 -17.21
N GLY A 159 12.24 -24.81 -16.80
CA GLY A 159 11.28 -24.35 -15.80
C GLY A 159 11.55 -24.87 -14.40
N SER A 160 12.64 -25.60 -14.16
CA SER A 160 12.99 -26.08 -12.82
C SER A 160 13.46 -24.93 -11.93
N PRO A 161 13.29 -25.02 -10.60
CA PRO A 161 13.81 -24.00 -9.67
C PRO A 161 15.30 -23.74 -9.89
N ASN A 162 15.66 -22.47 -9.95
CA ASN A 162 17.05 -22.03 -10.04
C ASN A 162 17.74 -22.23 -8.67
N PRO A 163 18.76 -23.11 -8.56
CA PRO A 163 19.41 -23.40 -7.28
C PRO A 163 20.20 -22.22 -6.70
N ASP A 164 20.58 -21.25 -7.53
CA ASP A 164 21.32 -20.06 -7.10
C ASP A 164 20.39 -18.91 -6.67
N ALA A 165 19.07 -19.07 -6.88
CA ALA A 165 18.09 -18.05 -6.55
C ALA A 165 17.96 -17.89 -5.03
N ARG A 166 18.24 -16.69 -4.56
CA ARG A 166 18.07 -16.30 -3.16
C ARG A 166 16.62 -15.98 -2.80
N PRO A 167 15.99 -16.68 -1.83
CA PRO A 167 14.61 -16.40 -1.43
C PRO A 167 14.39 -14.97 -0.88
N ASP A 168 15.40 -14.39 -0.26
CA ASP A 168 15.35 -13.05 0.34
C ASP A 168 15.37 -11.91 -0.70
N MET A 169 15.73 -12.21 -1.95
CA MET A 169 15.74 -11.21 -3.03
C MET A 169 14.34 -10.81 -3.52
N LEU A 170 13.30 -11.60 -3.22
CA LEU A 170 11.94 -11.37 -3.70
C LEU A 170 11.44 -9.96 -3.35
N TYR A 171 11.63 -9.55 -2.09
CA TYR A 171 11.18 -8.25 -1.64
C TYR A 171 11.91 -7.12 -2.37
N GLY A 172 13.22 -7.26 -2.58
CA GLY A 172 14.03 -6.31 -3.34
C GLY A 172 13.56 -6.18 -4.79
N LEU A 173 13.28 -7.30 -5.47
CA LEU A 173 12.75 -7.33 -6.83
C LEU A 173 11.35 -6.71 -6.94
N MET A 174 10.55 -6.82 -5.88
CA MET A 174 9.22 -6.22 -5.83
C MET A 174 9.25 -4.72 -5.48
N SER A 175 10.19 -4.25 -4.67
CA SER A 175 10.12 -2.89 -4.11
C SER A 175 11.17 -1.92 -4.66
N GLY A 176 12.26 -2.44 -5.24
CA GLY A 176 13.41 -1.67 -5.70
C GLY A 176 13.11 -0.75 -6.89
N ASP A 177 13.61 0.47 -6.82
CA ASP A 177 13.72 1.39 -7.95
C ASP A 177 15.07 1.15 -8.65
N MET A 178 15.03 0.30 -9.67
CA MET A 178 16.21 -0.05 -10.47
C MET A 178 16.69 1.11 -11.36
N ASP A 179 15.82 2.10 -11.61
CA ASP A 179 16.08 3.19 -12.55
C ASP A 179 16.66 4.44 -11.85
N ASN A 180 16.43 4.60 -10.54
CA ASN A 180 16.87 5.76 -9.78
C ASN A 180 18.00 5.45 -8.79
N THR A 181 19.21 5.31 -9.32
CA THR A 181 20.45 5.17 -8.52
C THR A 181 20.90 6.49 -7.89
N THR A 182 20.30 7.62 -8.25
CA THR A 182 20.76 8.95 -7.84
C THR A 182 20.09 9.49 -6.58
N TYR A 183 18.96 8.91 -6.15
CA TYR A 183 18.17 9.39 -5.03
C TYR A 183 18.96 9.46 -3.72
N LEU A 184 19.65 8.37 -3.37
CA LEU A 184 20.47 8.30 -2.16
C LEU A 184 21.89 8.85 -2.36
N ALA A 185 22.35 8.96 -3.61
CA ALA A 185 23.65 9.54 -3.93
C ALA A 185 23.72 11.06 -3.66
N LYS A 186 22.56 11.73 -3.61
CA LYS A 186 22.42 13.17 -3.36
C LYS A 186 21.58 13.43 -2.11
N PRO A 187 22.18 13.33 -0.90
CA PRO A 187 21.46 13.59 0.35
C PRO A 187 21.00 15.05 0.44
N VAL A 188 20.01 15.28 1.29
CA VAL A 188 19.60 16.63 1.68
C VAL A 188 20.50 17.12 2.81
N GLU A 189 20.74 18.43 2.85
CA GLU A 189 21.47 19.05 3.95
C GLU A 189 20.76 18.79 5.28
N ILE A 190 21.52 18.38 6.29
CA ILE A 190 20.93 18.05 7.59
C ILE A 190 20.14 19.21 8.17
N THR A 191 20.59 20.45 7.93
CA THR A 191 19.90 21.67 8.39
C THR A 191 18.49 21.78 7.82
N ASP A 192 18.24 21.36 6.57
CA ASP A 192 16.91 21.41 5.96
C ASP A 192 15.95 20.41 6.61
N ILE A 193 16.45 19.24 6.99
CA ILE A 193 15.70 18.19 7.70
C ILE A 193 15.39 18.67 9.11
N LEU A 194 16.39 19.20 9.84
CA LEU A 194 16.22 19.74 11.19
C LEU A 194 15.27 20.94 11.22
N ASP A 195 15.32 21.80 10.21
CA ASP A 195 14.38 22.92 10.07
C ASP A 195 12.95 22.42 9.82
N PHE A 196 12.78 21.38 9.01
CA PHE A 196 11.49 20.74 8.82
C PHE A 196 10.96 20.13 10.13
N VAL A 197 11.75 19.31 10.82
CA VAL A 197 11.38 18.66 12.10
C VAL A 197 10.95 19.71 13.11
N ARG A 198 11.80 20.72 13.34
CA ARG A 198 11.50 21.81 14.30
C ARG A 198 10.19 22.52 13.98
N ARG A 199 9.91 22.80 12.70
CA ARG A 199 8.66 23.45 12.29
C ARG A 199 7.46 22.54 12.47
N ALA A 200 7.55 21.27 12.06
CA ALA A 200 6.48 20.29 12.21
C ALA A 200 6.09 20.12 13.68
N GLU A 201 7.08 19.98 14.56
CA GLU A 201 6.86 19.73 15.99
C GLU A 201 6.56 21.00 16.81
N SER A 202 6.88 22.20 16.30
CA SER A 202 6.71 23.47 17.04
C SER A 202 5.29 23.76 17.55
N THR A 203 4.29 23.11 16.95
CA THR A 203 2.88 23.26 17.32
C THR A 203 2.39 22.20 18.29
N GLY A 204 3.18 21.14 18.54
CA GLY A 204 2.75 19.92 19.24
C GLY A 204 1.76 19.05 18.45
N ASN A 205 1.40 19.45 17.23
CA ASN A 205 0.40 18.75 16.40
C ASN A 205 1.01 17.71 15.45
N CYS A 206 2.34 17.64 15.38
CA CYS A 206 3.06 16.62 14.63
C CYS A 206 4.15 16.00 15.51
N LEU A 207 4.49 14.75 15.24
CA LEU A 207 5.65 14.07 15.79
C LEU A 207 6.48 13.48 14.65
N VAL A 208 7.80 13.65 14.68
CA VAL A 208 8.71 13.09 13.68
C VAL A 208 9.61 12.02 14.29
N LEU A 209 9.55 10.80 13.74
CA LEU A 209 10.28 9.62 14.26
C LEU A 209 11.05 8.89 13.16
N ALA A 210 12.07 8.13 13.52
CA ALA A 210 12.62 7.12 12.62
C ALA A 210 11.70 5.89 12.54
N GLN A 211 11.80 5.12 11.44
CA GLN A 211 10.93 3.97 11.15
C GLN A 211 11.05 2.81 12.15
N ASN A 212 12.23 2.51 12.69
CA ASN A 212 12.47 1.31 13.51
C ASN A 212 12.68 1.63 15.00
N GLY A 213 12.09 2.71 15.52
CA GLY A 213 12.34 3.16 16.90
C GLY A 213 13.75 3.73 17.15
N ASP A 214 14.62 3.68 16.13
CA ASP A 214 15.95 4.30 16.14
C ASP A 214 15.89 5.78 16.56
N ASP A 215 17.00 6.29 17.10
CA ASP A 215 17.18 7.73 17.18
C ASP A 215 17.10 8.33 15.76
N LEU A 216 16.51 9.52 15.63
CA LEU A 216 16.34 10.16 14.34
C LEU A 216 17.69 10.34 13.62
N ALA A 217 18.77 10.61 14.36
CA ALA A 217 20.10 10.69 13.79
C ALA A 217 20.56 9.38 13.14
N GLU A 218 20.29 8.24 13.77
CA GLU A 218 20.64 6.93 13.26
C GLU A 218 19.80 6.57 12.02
N GLY A 219 18.49 6.82 12.06
CA GLY A 219 17.61 6.66 10.89
C GLY A 219 18.08 7.48 9.68
N LEU A 220 18.53 8.72 9.91
CA LEU A 220 19.08 9.60 8.87
C LEU A 220 20.44 9.14 8.32
N GLN A 221 21.29 8.52 9.13
CA GLN A 221 22.52 7.88 8.63
C GLN A 221 22.19 6.63 7.82
N ARG A 222 21.16 5.90 8.28
CA ARG A 222 20.41 4.85 7.59
C ARG A 222 20.08 5.25 6.16
N ALA A 223 19.58 6.48 6.03
CA ALA A 223 18.69 6.96 4.99
C ALA A 223 17.31 6.28 5.00
N ASP A 224 16.80 5.92 6.18
CA ASP A 224 15.51 5.22 6.32
C ASP A 224 14.30 6.13 6.10
N TYR A 225 13.11 5.54 6.18
CA TYR A 225 11.89 6.28 6.39
C TYR A 225 11.97 7.06 7.70
N ILE A 226 11.66 8.36 7.60
CA ILE A 226 11.20 9.14 8.75
C ILE A 226 9.69 9.28 8.66
N HIS A 227 9.02 9.11 9.79
CA HIS A 227 7.58 9.22 9.96
C HIS A 227 7.23 10.62 10.42
N VAL A 228 6.14 11.15 9.88
CA VAL A 228 5.51 12.39 10.32
C VAL A 228 4.07 12.06 10.68
N ILE A 229 3.79 12.09 11.98
CA ILE A 229 2.56 11.56 12.55
C ILE A 229 1.66 12.73 12.96
N ASN A 230 0.36 12.61 12.64
CA ASN A 230 -0.64 13.59 13.04
C ASN A 230 -1.01 13.39 14.52
N MET A 231 -0.48 14.27 15.37
CA MET A 231 -0.76 14.24 16.82
C MET A 231 -2.01 15.05 17.19
N ARG A 232 -2.47 15.94 16.30
CA ARG A 232 -3.69 16.73 16.48
C ARG A 232 -4.94 15.84 16.48
N HIS A 233 -4.96 14.87 15.57
CA HIS A 233 -6.06 13.92 15.42
C HIS A 233 -5.54 12.51 15.69
N ARG A 234 -5.50 12.12 16.97
CA ARG A 234 -5.07 10.78 17.36
C ARG A 234 -6.00 9.74 16.74
N PHE A 235 -5.39 8.76 16.11
CA PHE A 235 -6.07 7.70 15.38
C PHE A 235 -6.03 6.40 16.18
N ASP A 236 -7.20 5.79 16.41
CA ASP A 236 -7.31 4.43 16.90
C ASP A 236 -7.48 3.47 15.70
N PRO A 237 -6.49 2.60 15.42
CA PRO A 237 -6.56 1.64 14.31
C PRO A 237 -7.79 0.74 14.34
N ARG A 238 -8.31 0.44 15.55
CA ARG A 238 -9.45 -0.46 15.75
C ARG A 238 -10.78 0.19 15.39
N SER A 239 -10.85 1.52 15.48
CA SER A 239 -12.06 2.30 15.22
C SER A 239 -12.39 2.45 13.73
N PHE A 240 -11.46 2.10 12.83
CA PHE A 240 -11.57 2.36 11.39
C PHE A 240 -11.16 1.17 10.50
N ASN A 241 -11.48 -0.04 10.94
CA ASN A 241 -11.28 -1.26 10.15
C ASN A 241 -11.80 -1.09 8.71
N ARG A 242 -11.03 -1.57 7.73
CA ARG A 242 -11.34 -1.55 6.29
C ARG A 242 -11.51 -0.15 5.68
N ARG A 243 -10.87 0.89 6.25
CA ARG A 243 -10.95 2.26 5.72
C ARG A 243 -9.61 2.88 5.35
N MET A 244 -8.51 2.31 5.84
CA MET A 244 -7.20 2.89 5.61
C MET A 244 -6.67 2.59 4.22
N ARG A 245 -6.23 3.64 3.54
CA ARG A 245 -5.53 3.60 2.26
C ARG A 245 -4.17 4.22 2.41
N ARG A 246 -3.33 3.91 1.45
CA ARG A 246 -2.03 4.55 1.27
C ARG A 246 -1.89 5.09 -0.15
N LEU A 247 -1.35 6.29 -0.25
CA LEU A 247 -0.78 6.84 -1.49
C LEU A 247 0.73 6.68 -1.42
N VAL A 248 1.33 6.15 -2.48
CA VAL A 248 2.79 6.04 -2.62
C VAL A 248 3.26 6.95 -3.74
N PHE A 249 4.39 7.60 -3.53
CA PHE A 249 4.98 8.55 -4.45
C PHE A 249 6.43 8.17 -4.74
N ASN A 250 6.75 7.96 -6.02
CA ASN A 250 8.12 7.83 -6.48
C ASN A 250 8.69 9.22 -6.82
N VAL A 251 9.25 9.90 -5.84
CA VAL A 251 9.85 11.23 -6.05
C VAL A 251 11.31 11.14 -6.50
N GLY A 252 11.73 12.02 -7.41
CA GLY A 252 13.05 11.94 -8.04
C GLY A 252 14.23 12.30 -7.14
N SER A 253 13.99 12.97 -6.00
CA SER A 253 15.05 13.39 -5.06
C SER A 253 14.54 13.52 -3.63
N GLN A 254 15.44 13.39 -2.66
CA GLN A 254 15.13 13.61 -1.24
C GLN A 254 14.65 15.04 -0.96
N LYS A 255 15.17 16.03 -1.70
CA LYS A 255 14.69 17.41 -1.61
C LYS A 255 13.21 17.51 -2.01
N ALA A 256 12.81 16.85 -3.09
CA ALA A 256 11.43 16.80 -3.52
C ALA A 256 10.52 16.11 -2.49
N ALA A 257 11.00 15.02 -1.86
CA ALA A 257 10.29 14.38 -0.75
C ALA A 257 10.06 15.36 0.42
N LEU A 258 11.10 16.14 0.78
CA LEU A 258 11.02 17.11 1.87
C LEU A 258 10.08 18.29 1.55
N GLU A 259 10.06 18.78 0.30
CA GLU A 259 9.08 19.80 -0.12
C GLU A 259 7.64 19.26 -0.08
N LEU A 260 7.42 18.00 -0.46
CA LEU A 260 6.12 17.35 -0.31
C LEU A 260 5.71 17.24 1.16
N ALA A 261 6.63 16.84 2.03
CA ALA A 261 6.36 16.80 3.46
C ALA A 261 5.92 18.17 3.99
N ARG A 262 6.62 19.25 3.60
CA ARG A 262 6.22 20.63 3.95
C ARG A 262 4.86 21.03 3.42
N ALA A 263 4.46 20.56 2.24
CA ALA A 263 3.13 20.83 1.68
C ALA A 263 2.02 20.02 2.35
N LEU A 264 2.33 18.80 2.83
CA LEU A 264 1.37 17.90 3.46
C LEU A 264 1.16 18.18 4.95
N THR A 265 2.20 18.58 5.69
CA THR A 265 2.10 18.87 7.13
C THR A 265 0.96 19.85 7.50
N PRO A 266 0.74 20.98 6.78
CA PRO A 266 -0.37 21.88 7.06
C PRO A 266 -1.76 21.23 6.94
N LEU A 267 -1.89 20.11 6.22
CA LEU A 267 -3.17 19.41 6.10
C LEU A 267 -3.60 18.74 7.39
N PHE A 268 -2.69 18.50 8.36
CA PHE A 268 -3.08 18.03 9.69
C PHE A 268 -3.99 19.04 10.41
N GLU A 269 -3.84 20.33 10.12
CA GLU A 269 -4.69 21.40 10.65
C GLU A 269 -6.01 21.57 9.88
N HIS A 270 -6.12 20.99 8.69
CA HIS A 270 -7.28 21.21 7.83
C HIS A 270 -8.53 20.56 8.44
N PRO A 271 -9.64 21.29 8.62
CA PRO A 271 -10.78 20.82 9.40
C PRO A 271 -11.46 19.56 8.87
N GLN A 272 -11.35 19.31 7.55
CA GLN A 272 -11.93 18.13 6.90
C GLN A 272 -10.92 17.03 6.56
N ILE A 273 -9.64 17.38 6.43
CA ILE A 273 -8.61 16.43 5.97
C ILE A 273 -7.79 15.92 7.16
N GLY A 274 -7.44 16.81 8.09
CA GLY A 274 -6.69 16.49 9.30
C GLY A 274 -7.24 15.30 10.08
N PRO A 275 -8.55 15.22 10.36
CA PRO A 275 -9.14 14.05 11.05
C PRO A 275 -8.99 12.71 10.32
N LEU A 276 -8.72 12.74 9.01
CA LEU A 276 -8.64 11.55 8.14
C LEU A 276 -7.22 11.29 7.62
N LEU A 277 -6.28 12.21 7.86
CA LEU A 277 -4.88 12.09 7.46
C LEU A 277 -4.05 11.62 8.65
N VAL A 278 -3.60 10.37 8.62
CA VAL A 278 -3.04 9.66 9.79
C VAL A 278 -1.56 9.98 9.96
N LYS A 279 -0.76 9.63 8.96
CA LYS A 279 0.69 9.83 8.96
C LYS A 279 1.20 9.84 7.53
N PHE A 280 2.40 10.34 7.33
CA PHE A 280 3.16 10.05 6.13
C PHE A 280 4.60 9.73 6.50
N LYS A 281 5.29 9.03 5.62
CA LYS A 281 6.71 8.73 5.78
C LYS A 281 7.47 8.98 4.51
N MET A 282 8.75 9.33 4.62
CA MET A 282 9.61 9.58 3.49
C MET A 282 11.03 9.07 3.73
N ILE A 283 11.64 8.49 2.69
CA ILE A 283 13.04 8.06 2.71
C ILE A 283 13.92 9.30 2.61
N VAL A 284 14.69 9.59 3.65
CA VAL A 284 15.66 10.70 3.67
C VAL A 284 16.90 10.29 4.43
N GLY A 285 18.06 10.76 3.98
CA GLY A 285 19.33 10.52 4.61
C GLY A 285 20.31 11.66 4.44
N VAL A 286 21.34 11.66 5.29
CA VAL A 286 22.36 12.72 5.34
C VAL A 286 23.71 12.27 4.78
N LEU A 287 23.82 11.01 4.39
CA LEU A 287 25.01 10.42 3.78
C LEU A 287 24.73 10.04 2.33
N PRO A 288 25.69 10.26 1.42
CA PRO A 288 25.59 9.71 0.07
C PRO A 288 25.73 8.18 0.13
N LEU A 289 24.70 7.48 -0.34
CA LEU A 289 24.69 6.03 -0.45
C LEU A 289 24.62 5.60 -1.91
N ASP A 290 25.35 4.54 -2.24
CA ASP A 290 25.31 3.86 -3.54
C ASP A 290 24.50 2.58 -3.35
N GLU A 291 23.22 2.77 -3.02
CA GLU A 291 22.28 1.73 -2.64
C GLU A 291 21.00 1.89 -3.43
N MET A 292 20.36 0.76 -3.74
CA MET A 292 19.03 0.76 -4.34
C MET A 292 18.01 1.29 -3.34
N VAL A 293 17.19 2.23 -3.78
CA VAL A 293 16.08 2.78 -2.99
C VAL A 293 14.77 2.12 -3.40
N LYS A 294 13.78 2.09 -2.51
CA LYS A 294 12.44 1.63 -2.87
C LYS A 294 11.75 2.61 -3.84
N ASN A 295 10.78 2.14 -4.62
CA ASN A 295 9.95 2.99 -5.47
C ASN A 295 9.00 3.90 -4.66
N ASP A 296 8.54 3.45 -3.50
CA ASP A 296 7.57 4.14 -2.65
C ASP A 296 8.22 5.17 -1.69
N LYS A 297 9.17 5.95 -2.21
CA LYS A 297 10.02 6.90 -1.47
C LYS A 297 9.27 7.83 -0.51
N MET A 298 8.01 8.13 -0.80
CA MET A 298 7.10 8.72 0.16
C MET A 298 5.78 7.95 0.19
N VAL A 299 5.25 7.72 1.39
CA VAL A 299 3.98 7.02 1.61
C VAL A 299 3.09 7.87 2.52
N VAL A 300 1.85 8.13 2.11
CA VAL A 300 0.84 8.88 2.86
C VAL A 300 -0.29 7.95 3.24
N TYR A 301 -0.60 7.85 4.53
CA TYR A 301 -1.65 7.01 5.10
C TYR A 301 -2.84 7.87 5.49
N TYR A 302 -4.03 7.48 5.04
CA TYR A 302 -5.25 8.23 5.28
C TYR A 302 -6.46 7.30 5.30
N LEU A 303 -7.54 7.80 5.87
CA LEU A 303 -8.84 7.15 5.87
C LEU A 303 -9.68 7.71 4.74
N VAL A 304 -10.39 6.83 4.06
CA VAL A 304 -11.53 7.25 3.24
C VAL A 304 -12.60 7.81 4.17
N GLY A 305 -13.21 8.95 3.82
CA GLY A 305 -14.23 9.64 4.62
C GLY A 305 -15.52 8.83 4.85
N ASP A 306 -16.48 9.44 5.54
CA ASP A 306 -17.67 8.74 6.05
C ASP A 306 -18.87 8.69 5.10
N ASP A 307 -18.81 9.37 3.96
CA ASP A 307 -19.95 9.48 3.06
C ASP A 307 -20.20 8.15 2.33
N PRO A 308 -21.23 7.37 2.70
CA PRO A 308 -21.52 6.08 2.09
C PRO A 308 -22.16 6.22 0.69
N GLY A 309 -22.47 7.45 0.25
CA GLY A 309 -22.99 7.77 -1.07
C GLY A 309 -21.92 8.28 -2.04
N ASP A 310 -20.77 8.70 -1.52
CA ASP A 310 -19.69 9.26 -2.32
C ASP A 310 -18.78 8.13 -2.77
N ARG A 311 -19.00 7.68 -4.00
CA ARG A 311 -18.10 6.76 -4.70
C ARG A 311 -16.70 7.38 -4.86
N SER A 312 -16.50 8.67 -4.59
CA SER A 312 -15.22 9.37 -4.75
C SER A 312 -14.33 9.30 -3.51
N ASP A 313 -13.04 9.01 -3.73
CA ASP A 313 -12.00 9.16 -2.72
C ASP A 313 -11.54 10.63 -2.63
N VAL A 314 -12.40 11.47 -2.05
CA VAL A 314 -12.20 12.93 -1.94
C VAL A 314 -10.92 13.28 -1.16
N ILE A 315 -10.58 12.46 -0.16
CA ILE A 315 -9.38 12.65 0.65
C ILE A 315 -8.15 12.38 -0.21
N GLY A 316 -8.11 11.24 -0.89
CA GLY A 316 -7.04 10.92 -1.83
C GLY A 316 -6.92 11.97 -2.94
N ASP A 317 -8.02 12.47 -3.50
CA ASP A 317 -8.02 13.53 -4.52
C ASP A 317 -7.45 14.85 -3.99
N THR A 318 -7.78 15.22 -2.75
CA THR A 318 -7.25 16.43 -2.11
C THR A 318 -5.74 16.30 -1.85
N LEU A 319 -5.30 15.12 -1.40
CA LEU A 319 -3.88 14.80 -1.19
C LEU A 319 -3.12 14.86 -2.51
N LEU A 320 -3.62 14.22 -3.57
CA LEU A 320 -3.03 14.26 -4.91
C LEU A 320 -2.98 15.69 -5.46
N THR A 321 -4.03 16.48 -5.27
CA THR A 321 -4.07 17.90 -5.69
C THR A 321 -3.02 18.73 -4.95
N THR A 322 -2.83 18.47 -3.66
CA THR A 322 -1.81 19.15 -2.86
C THR A 322 -0.41 18.80 -3.35
N VAL A 323 -0.16 17.51 -3.58
CA VAL A 323 1.10 17.00 -4.13
C VAL A 323 1.40 17.62 -5.50
N ALA A 324 0.42 17.69 -6.41
CA ALA A 324 0.60 18.29 -7.73
C ALA A 324 0.98 19.76 -7.70
N LYS A 325 0.44 20.52 -6.73
CA LYS A 325 0.80 21.94 -6.56
C LYS A 325 2.21 22.11 -6.01
N ALA A 326 2.67 21.16 -5.19
CA ALA A 326 3.97 21.21 -4.54
C ALA A 326 5.10 20.64 -5.42
N MET A 327 4.77 19.81 -6.42
CA MET A 327 5.75 19.13 -7.27
C MET A 327 5.72 19.66 -8.70
N PRO A 328 6.73 20.47 -9.09
CA PRO A 328 6.99 20.78 -10.48
C PRO A 328 7.05 19.53 -11.38
N GLU A 329 6.69 19.71 -12.65
CA GLU A 329 6.83 18.67 -13.66
C GLU A 329 8.29 18.15 -13.72
N GLY A 330 8.45 16.84 -13.90
CA GLY A 330 9.77 16.19 -14.03
C GLY A 330 10.44 15.81 -12.70
N LEU A 331 9.85 16.12 -11.54
CA LEU A 331 10.38 15.70 -10.23
C LEU A 331 9.83 14.37 -9.74
N GLY A 332 8.98 13.70 -10.50
CA GLY A 332 8.46 12.36 -10.21
C GLY A 332 9.06 11.29 -11.13
N GLY A 333 9.35 10.12 -10.58
CA GLY A 333 9.71 8.92 -11.33
C GLY A 333 8.47 8.24 -11.92
N PHE A 334 8.62 7.61 -13.08
CA PHE A 334 7.52 6.88 -13.74
C PHE A 334 7.27 5.51 -13.10
N ALA A 335 8.30 4.91 -12.51
CA ALA A 335 8.22 3.60 -11.87
C ALA A 335 7.43 3.67 -10.56
N VAL A 336 6.59 2.68 -10.32
CA VAL A 336 5.87 2.47 -9.06
C VAL A 336 5.93 0.98 -8.81
N SER A 337 6.11 0.55 -7.56
CA SER A 337 6.06 -0.85 -7.17
C SER A 337 4.84 -1.59 -7.78
N PRO A 338 5.00 -2.88 -8.12
CA PRO A 338 3.92 -3.75 -8.58
C PRO A 338 2.81 -3.84 -7.52
N PHE A 339 1.66 -4.33 -7.97
CA PHE A 339 0.44 -4.50 -7.17
C PHE A 339 -0.28 -3.22 -6.71
N TYR A 340 0.37 -2.06 -6.65
CA TYR A 340 -0.33 -0.78 -6.47
C TYR A 340 -1.17 -0.40 -7.69
N SER A 341 -2.20 0.44 -7.54
CA SER A 341 -2.90 1.00 -8.69
C SER A 341 -2.43 2.43 -9.00
N ARG A 342 -1.91 2.67 -10.20
CA ARG A 342 -1.37 3.99 -10.60
C ARG A 342 -2.48 5.05 -10.71
N VAL A 343 -2.28 6.25 -10.16
CA VAL A 343 -3.26 7.37 -10.18
C VAL A 343 -2.72 8.66 -10.76
N ALA A 344 -1.39 8.75 -10.88
CA ALA A 344 -0.67 9.76 -11.63
C ALA A 344 0.67 9.15 -12.10
N THR A 345 1.45 9.91 -12.86
CA THR A 345 2.77 9.49 -13.37
C THR A 345 3.66 8.87 -12.30
N PHE A 346 3.75 9.52 -11.13
CA PHE A 346 4.62 9.13 -10.03
C PHE A 346 3.87 8.73 -8.76
N ALA A 347 2.54 8.57 -8.86
CA ALA A 347 1.69 8.29 -7.70
C ALA A 347 0.84 7.04 -7.94
N ALA A 348 0.69 6.22 -6.90
CA ALA A 348 -0.19 5.08 -6.90
C ALA A 348 -0.84 4.88 -5.53
N TRP A 349 -1.84 4.01 -5.46
CA TRP A 349 -2.58 3.77 -4.23
C TRP A 349 -2.82 2.28 -3.98
N ALA A 350 -3.07 1.96 -2.73
CA ALA A 350 -3.58 0.67 -2.28
C ALA A 350 -4.34 0.79 -0.95
N GLU A 351 -5.13 -0.22 -0.62
CA GLU A 351 -5.67 -0.44 0.73
C GLU A 351 -4.58 -0.96 1.67
N GLU A 352 -4.60 -0.55 2.94
CA GLU A 352 -3.64 -1.07 3.92
C GLU A 352 -4.03 -2.47 4.39
N ALA A 353 -3.11 -3.44 4.23
CA ALA A 353 -3.34 -4.85 4.52
C ALA A 353 -3.76 -5.08 5.98
N GLU A 354 -3.07 -4.49 6.95
CA GLU A 354 -3.38 -4.62 8.38
C GLU A 354 -4.83 -4.23 8.73
N HIS A 355 -5.41 -3.26 8.02
CA HIS A 355 -6.79 -2.83 8.24
C HIS A 355 -7.83 -3.67 7.51
N HIS A 356 -7.40 -4.48 6.54
CA HIS A 356 -8.29 -5.21 5.62
C HIS A 356 -8.17 -6.73 5.74
N MET A 357 -7.12 -7.22 6.39
CA MET A 357 -6.85 -8.64 6.63
C MET A 357 -6.88 -8.94 8.14
N PRO A 358 -8.05 -9.22 8.73
CA PRO A 358 -8.17 -9.50 10.16
C PRO A 358 -7.24 -10.65 10.58
N GLY A 359 -6.38 -10.42 11.57
CA GLY A 359 -5.43 -11.42 12.08
C GLY A 359 -4.01 -11.34 11.50
N LYS A 360 -3.78 -10.51 10.47
CA LYS A 360 -2.46 -10.18 9.92
C LYS A 360 -1.98 -8.81 10.45
N LYS A 361 -1.72 -8.73 11.75
CA LYS A 361 -1.13 -7.53 12.37
C LYS A 361 0.27 -7.30 11.82
N GLU A 362 0.70 -6.03 11.78
CA GLU A 362 2.09 -5.65 11.42
C GLU A 362 2.51 -6.06 10.00
N THR A 363 1.56 -6.48 9.16
CA THR A 363 1.89 -6.90 7.79
C THR A 363 1.78 -5.72 6.84
N SER A 364 2.90 -5.28 6.27
CA SER A 364 2.90 -4.22 5.26
C SER A 364 2.22 -4.66 3.96
N PHE A 365 1.78 -3.68 3.15
CA PHE A 365 1.24 -3.94 1.81
C PHE A 365 2.18 -4.83 0.97
N THR A 366 3.47 -4.49 0.88
CA THR A 366 4.42 -5.27 0.08
C THR A 366 4.63 -6.67 0.66
N ASP A 367 4.71 -6.79 2.00
CA ASP A 367 4.96 -8.07 2.67
C ASP A 367 3.81 -9.06 2.47
N SER A 368 2.56 -8.61 2.61
CA SER A 368 1.39 -9.47 2.39
C SER A 368 1.37 -10.06 0.97
N ARG A 369 1.75 -9.28 -0.06
CA ARG A 369 1.81 -9.78 -1.44
C ARG A 369 3.05 -10.64 -1.67
N ALA A 370 4.18 -10.28 -1.07
CA ALA A 370 5.40 -11.06 -1.14
C ALA A 370 5.23 -12.43 -0.48
N GLU A 371 4.48 -12.54 0.62
CA GLU A 371 4.15 -13.82 1.28
C GLU A 371 3.42 -14.76 0.31
N VAL A 372 2.41 -14.26 -0.40
CA VAL A 372 1.65 -15.03 -1.40
C VAL A 372 2.56 -15.48 -2.55
N VAL A 373 3.33 -14.56 -3.13
CA VAL A 373 4.26 -14.86 -4.23
C VAL A 373 5.32 -15.87 -3.81
N ARG A 374 5.91 -15.70 -2.62
CA ARG A 374 6.91 -16.60 -2.04
C ARG A 374 6.34 -18.00 -1.87
N SER A 375 5.11 -18.11 -1.39
CA SER A 375 4.43 -19.40 -1.21
C SER A 375 4.29 -20.15 -2.53
N VAL A 376 3.87 -19.47 -3.60
CA VAL A 376 3.76 -20.08 -4.94
C VAL A 376 5.12 -20.53 -5.47
N ILE A 377 6.14 -19.68 -5.36
CA ILE A 377 7.50 -20.01 -5.83
C ILE A 377 8.07 -21.22 -5.05
N ALA A 378 7.91 -21.24 -3.72
CA ALA A 378 8.47 -22.28 -2.87
C ALA A 378 7.83 -23.66 -3.07
N GLN A 379 6.57 -23.71 -3.52
CA GLN A 379 5.83 -24.96 -3.75
C GLN A 379 5.97 -25.49 -5.18
N ALA A 380 6.55 -24.72 -6.10
CA ALA A 380 6.65 -25.10 -7.49
C ALA A 380 7.82 -26.07 -7.75
N GLU A 381 7.51 -27.31 -8.11
CA GLU A 381 8.51 -28.27 -8.61
C GLU A 381 9.01 -27.91 -10.02
N SER A 382 8.16 -27.24 -10.80
CA SER A 382 8.46 -26.70 -12.12
C SER A 382 7.51 -25.55 -12.42
N MET A 383 8.02 -24.53 -13.12
CA MET A 383 7.29 -23.36 -13.57
C MET A 383 7.64 -23.12 -15.05
N PRO A 384 6.78 -23.51 -16.00
CA PRO A 384 7.13 -23.52 -17.41
C PRO A 384 7.33 -22.11 -17.99
N ASP A 385 6.61 -21.11 -17.49
CA ASP A 385 6.71 -19.72 -17.94
C ASP A 385 6.19 -18.71 -16.89
N ALA A 386 6.44 -17.43 -17.14
CA ALA A 386 5.98 -16.32 -16.33
C ALA A 386 4.45 -16.19 -16.29
N GLN A 387 3.75 -16.60 -17.35
CA GLN A 387 2.29 -16.54 -17.42
C GLN A 387 1.65 -17.55 -16.46
N THR A 388 2.24 -18.73 -16.35
CA THR A 388 1.85 -19.78 -15.40
C THR A 388 2.11 -19.30 -13.98
N LEU A 389 3.28 -18.70 -13.72
CA LEU A 389 3.57 -18.07 -12.42
C LEU A 389 2.53 -17.02 -12.05
N ALA A 390 2.23 -16.09 -12.97
CA ALA A 390 1.21 -15.07 -12.76
C ALA A 390 -0.16 -15.67 -12.42
N THR A 391 -0.57 -16.70 -13.17
CA THR A 391 -1.87 -17.38 -12.97
C THR A 391 -1.96 -18.02 -11.58
N LEU A 392 -0.90 -18.73 -11.15
CA LEU A 392 -0.86 -19.36 -9.83
C LEU A 392 -0.81 -18.32 -8.71
N VAL A 393 -0.08 -17.23 -8.89
CA VAL A 393 -0.07 -16.12 -7.93
C VAL A 393 -1.44 -15.47 -7.83
N PHE A 394 -2.14 -15.21 -8.94
CA PHE A 394 -3.49 -14.64 -8.88
C PHE A 394 -4.45 -15.56 -8.14
N GLN A 395 -4.40 -16.87 -8.37
CA GLN A 395 -5.20 -17.83 -7.60
C GLN A 395 -4.88 -17.79 -6.11
N ALA A 396 -3.59 -17.79 -5.75
CA ALA A 396 -3.18 -17.71 -4.36
C ALA A 396 -3.54 -16.36 -3.69
N MET A 397 -3.55 -15.26 -4.44
CA MET A 397 -4.05 -13.96 -3.97
C MET A 397 -5.54 -14.03 -3.65
N GLU A 398 -6.36 -14.60 -4.55
CA GLU A 398 -7.80 -14.77 -4.35
C GLU A 398 -8.08 -15.57 -3.07
N GLU A 399 -7.34 -16.65 -2.84
CA GLU A 399 -7.43 -17.47 -1.62
C GLU A 399 -7.02 -16.70 -0.35
N ALA A 400 -6.06 -15.77 -0.47
CA ALA A 400 -5.63 -14.89 0.60
C ALA A 400 -6.56 -13.68 0.84
N GLY A 401 -7.66 -13.56 0.09
CA GLY A 401 -8.60 -12.44 0.22
C GLY A 401 -8.19 -11.17 -0.54
N ILE A 402 -7.28 -11.29 -1.51
CA ILE A 402 -6.76 -10.22 -2.36
C ILE A 402 -7.25 -10.49 -3.79
N PRO A 403 -8.04 -9.61 -4.42
CA PRO A 403 -8.46 -9.82 -5.81
C PRO A 403 -7.24 -9.88 -6.74
N GLY A 404 -7.09 -10.95 -7.50
CA GLY A 404 -5.92 -11.20 -8.34
C GLY A 404 -5.80 -10.20 -9.50
N ASP A 405 -6.94 -9.73 -10.03
CA ASP A 405 -7.01 -8.69 -11.05
C ASP A 405 -6.88 -7.26 -10.48
N MET A 406 -7.06 -7.10 -9.17
CA MET A 406 -6.98 -5.84 -8.45
C MET A 406 -6.18 -5.97 -7.13
N PRO A 407 -4.89 -6.32 -7.18
CA PRO A 407 -4.11 -6.68 -5.99
C PRO A 407 -3.80 -5.50 -5.05
N HIS A 408 -4.22 -4.29 -5.42
CA HIS A 408 -4.21 -3.10 -4.58
C HIS A 408 -5.40 -3.06 -3.60
N ARG A 409 -6.36 -3.99 -3.71
CA ARG A 409 -7.57 -4.09 -2.89
C ARG A 409 -7.60 -5.38 -2.05
N HIS A 410 -8.65 -5.51 -1.23
CA HIS A 410 -9.03 -6.69 -0.44
C HIS A 410 -10.56 -6.88 -0.46
N TYR A 411 -11.04 -8.08 -0.08
CA TYR A 411 -12.47 -8.42 0.03
C TYR A 411 -13.17 -8.00 1.35
#